data_AF-A0AAP8PJU7-F1
#
_entry.id   AF-A0AAP8PJU7-F1
#
_cell.length_a   1.000
_cell.length_b   1.000
_cell.length_c   1.000
_cell.angle_alpha   90.00
_cell.angle_beta   90.00
_cell.angle_gamma   90.00
#
_symmetry.space_group_name_H-M   'P 1'
#
loop_
_entity.id
_entity.type
_entity.pdbx_description
1 polymer ?
#
loop_
_entity_poly.entity_id
_entity_poly.type
_entity_poly.pdbx_seq_one_letter_code
_entity_poly.pdbx_strand_id
1 'polypeptide(L)'
;MSVLRILALLAATAAALPAQAKPVLHGAAAENGIRWQSCLNSGFQRWFDEPPPPGLRCGYLEVPLAYATPPAHAAQAGEQTVRLALTLLPATGPKKGSVVMISGGPGLPGINPYLGNDGHVARLRKSYDIIGYDPRGVGQSTPKISCQVAEGDETPSPDDNDVAGAENQTRTLIAACIKQTGADVLQHIGTDEAVNDLNAIRHALGEPGLTAVAYSYGTKVAALYAERFPKKTRALVLDGVVDLAEDDFTQRLNQERGFQQSFLRFAAYCGKTDSCQLGGGANQALQRYHALLRKLHEQPFVTAAGYEISADDVLTVTRSLLLWPERWHELATVLRQLDAGIAGQQVSDLIDESYSPDADDALNVITCADVANPTADPQLLRRQRQEINTAAMYAHYLPLHEYPLEMCDLWPYRGKDRPHTPVASAALPPLLFVAQRYDPTTPYRNAQVMAAAFKSPLITRERDGHTLVLNGIDSCVDESVVDYLLAPKKPRHDKTCR
;
A
#
# COMPACT_ATOMS: atom_id res chain seq x y z
N MET A 1 -85.07 -10.40 51.26
CA MET A 1 -84.36 -9.39 52.06
C MET A 1 -83.00 -9.96 52.45
N SER A 2 -81.94 -9.21 52.16
CA SER A 2 -80.57 -9.24 52.73
C SER A 2 -79.66 -10.48 52.56
N VAL A 3 -78.85 -10.40 51.50
CA VAL A 3 -77.37 -10.41 51.44
C VAL A 3 -76.59 -11.25 52.48
N LEU A 4 -75.81 -12.24 52.03
CA LEU A 4 -74.33 -12.16 51.95
C LEU A 4 -73.76 -13.33 51.13
N ARG A 5 -72.95 -12.99 50.12
CA ARG A 5 -72.19 -13.89 49.25
C ARG A 5 -70.82 -14.19 49.89
N ILE A 6 -70.43 -15.45 49.93
CA ILE A 6 -69.03 -15.89 50.00
C ILE A 6 -68.86 -16.98 48.94
N LEU A 7 -68.05 -16.71 47.91
CA LEU A 7 -67.60 -17.71 46.95
C LEU A 7 -66.10 -17.93 47.16
N ALA A 8 -65.75 -19.15 47.57
CA ALA A 8 -64.40 -19.68 47.50
C ALA A 8 -64.24 -20.37 46.13
N LEU A 9 -63.13 -20.10 45.43
CA LEU A 9 -62.70 -20.94 44.31
C LEU A 9 -61.22 -21.29 44.41
N LEU A 10 -60.95 -22.51 43.95
CA LEU A 10 -59.77 -23.33 44.17
C LEU A 10 -58.47 -22.78 43.57
N ALA A 11 -57.39 -23.17 44.23
CA ALA A 11 -56.00 -22.97 43.85
C ALA A 11 -55.60 -23.72 42.57
N ALA A 12 -54.82 -23.05 41.73
CA ALA A 12 -53.99 -23.67 40.70
C ALA A 12 -52.53 -23.23 40.93
N THR A 13 -51.64 -24.20 41.10
CA THR A 13 -50.20 -24.04 41.29
C THR A 13 -49.52 -23.65 39.97
N ALA A 14 -48.84 -22.50 39.95
CA ALA A 14 -47.90 -22.12 38.89
C ALA A 14 -46.46 -22.23 39.43
N ALA A 15 -45.63 -23.02 38.75
CA ALA A 15 -44.21 -23.16 39.01
C ALA A 15 -43.46 -21.87 38.62
N ALA A 16 -42.66 -21.33 39.54
CA ALA A 16 -41.80 -20.17 39.27
C ALA A 16 -40.49 -20.64 38.60
N LEU A 17 -40.26 -20.19 37.36
CA LEU A 17 -38.97 -20.27 36.68
C LEU A 17 -37.99 -19.24 37.30
N PRO A 18 -36.70 -19.57 37.50
CA PRO A 18 -35.70 -18.61 37.95
C PRO A 18 -35.42 -17.61 36.82
N ALA A 19 -35.50 -16.32 37.13
CA ALA A 19 -35.10 -15.25 36.23
C ALA A 19 -33.60 -15.37 35.94
N GLN A 20 -33.25 -15.79 34.72
CA GLN A 20 -31.88 -15.69 34.21
C GLN A 20 -31.55 -14.20 34.04
N ALA A 21 -30.66 -13.69 34.87
CA ALA A 21 -30.02 -12.41 34.65
C ALA A 21 -29.23 -12.48 33.33
N LYS A 22 -29.62 -11.67 32.35
CA LYS A 22 -28.84 -11.49 31.11
C LYS A 22 -27.45 -10.95 31.49
N PRO A 23 -26.36 -11.50 30.95
CA PRO A 23 -25.04 -10.91 31.15
C PRO A 23 -25.02 -9.53 30.50
N VAL A 24 -24.83 -8.48 31.29
CA VAL A 24 -24.56 -7.14 30.80
C VAL A 24 -23.13 -7.16 30.25
N LEU A 25 -23.02 -7.33 28.93
CA LEU A 25 -21.82 -7.00 28.18
C LEU A 25 -21.52 -5.51 28.42
N HIS A 26 -20.60 -5.23 29.35
CA HIS A 26 -20.04 -3.90 29.52
C HIS A 26 -19.28 -3.58 28.24
N GLY A 27 -19.88 -2.78 27.37
CA GLY A 27 -19.19 -2.22 26.22
C GLY A 27 -18.05 -1.35 26.74
N ALA A 28 -16.80 -1.73 26.45
CA ALA A 28 -15.64 -0.89 26.71
C ALA A 28 -15.90 0.49 26.09
N ALA A 29 -15.80 1.55 26.92
CA ALA A 29 -15.86 2.93 26.45
C ALA A 29 -14.74 3.18 25.43
N ALA A 30 -14.99 4.04 24.44
CA ALA A 30 -13.95 4.40 23.48
C ALA A 30 -12.79 5.10 24.21
N GLU A 31 -11.58 4.54 24.13
CA GLU A 31 -10.38 5.21 24.62
C GLU A 31 -9.92 6.19 23.53
N ASN A 32 -9.96 7.49 23.82
CA ASN A 32 -9.49 8.56 22.92
C ASN A 32 -10.02 8.45 21.48
N GLY A 33 -11.27 8.00 21.30
CA GLY A 33 -11.92 7.90 19.99
C GLY A 33 -11.85 6.54 19.30
N ILE A 34 -11.11 5.55 19.83
CA ILE A 34 -11.07 4.18 19.30
C ILE A 34 -11.70 3.21 20.30
N ARG A 35 -12.67 2.41 19.81
CA ARG A 35 -13.26 1.31 20.59
C ARG A 35 -12.66 -0.02 20.14
N TRP A 36 -11.59 -0.44 20.80
CA TRP A 36 -10.91 -1.71 20.53
C TRP A 36 -11.76 -2.92 20.93
N GLN A 37 -11.84 -3.90 20.04
CA GLN A 37 -12.51 -5.19 20.26
C GLN A 37 -11.65 -6.33 19.69
N SER A 38 -11.91 -7.58 20.06
CA SER A 38 -11.23 -8.70 19.41
C SER A 38 -11.54 -8.72 17.91
N CYS A 39 -10.53 -8.92 17.06
CA CYS A 39 -10.73 -9.10 15.62
C CYS A 39 -11.49 -10.39 15.27
N LEU A 40 -11.61 -11.34 16.20
CA LEU A 40 -12.46 -12.54 16.03
C LEU A 40 -13.96 -12.24 16.13
N ASN A 41 -14.34 -11.03 16.56
CA ASN A 41 -15.73 -10.59 16.55
C ASN A 41 -16.28 -10.63 15.13
N SER A 42 -17.52 -11.09 14.95
CA SER A 42 -18.21 -11.18 13.66
C SER A 42 -18.21 -9.86 12.87
N GLY A 43 -18.14 -8.72 13.54
CA GLY A 43 -18.02 -7.40 12.90
C GLY A 43 -16.69 -7.15 12.16
N PHE A 44 -15.64 -7.91 12.47
CA PHE A 44 -14.30 -7.76 11.88
C PHE A 44 -13.81 -9.03 11.15
N GLN A 45 -14.56 -10.13 11.20
CA GLN A 45 -14.15 -11.39 10.54
C GLN A 45 -13.87 -11.22 9.04
N ARG A 46 -14.59 -10.32 8.36
CA ARG A 46 -14.41 -10.06 6.91
C ARG A 46 -13.21 -9.18 6.58
N TRP A 47 -12.45 -8.73 7.58
CA TRP A 47 -11.22 -7.98 7.37
C TRP A 47 -10.04 -8.86 6.99
N PHE A 48 -10.16 -10.17 7.19
CA PHE A 48 -9.07 -11.13 7.04
C PHE A 48 -9.55 -12.34 6.26
N ASP A 49 -8.74 -12.81 5.32
CA ASP A 49 -9.02 -14.05 4.58
C ASP A 49 -8.79 -15.29 5.45
N GLU A 50 -7.84 -15.20 6.37
CA GLU A 50 -7.57 -16.21 7.40
C GLU A 50 -7.96 -15.71 8.79
N PRO A 51 -8.32 -16.60 9.74
CA PRO A 51 -8.63 -16.19 11.11
C PRO A 51 -7.48 -15.38 11.75
N PRO A 52 -7.73 -14.15 12.22
CA PRO A 52 -6.69 -13.34 12.84
C PRO A 52 -6.22 -13.97 14.16
N PRO A 53 -4.99 -13.68 14.61
CA PRO A 53 -4.49 -14.24 15.86
C PRO A 53 -5.36 -13.79 17.06
N PRO A 54 -5.63 -14.66 18.07
CA PRO A 54 -6.61 -14.38 19.13
C PRO A 54 -6.38 -13.09 19.93
N GLY A 55 -5.12 -12.63 19.99
CA GLY A 55 -4.74 -11.39 20.69
C GLY A 55 -4.90 -10.11 19.88
N LEU A 56 -5.20 -10.19 18.58
CA LEU A 56 -5.34 -9.01 17.71
C LEU A 56 -6.64 -8.26 18.05
N ARG A 57 -6.52 -6.94 18.17
CA ARG A 57 -7.65 -6.04 18.41
C ARG A 57 -7.93 -5.20 17.17
N CYS A 58 -9.20 -4.98 16.88
CA CYS A 58 -9.69 -4.22 15.74
C CYS A 58 -10.52 -3.04 16.24
N GLY A 59 -10.50 -1.94 15.49
CA GLY A 59 -11.25 -0.73 15.82
C GLY A 59 -11.27 0.24 14.65
N TYR A 60 -12.11 1.27 14.78
CA TYR A 60 -12.14 2.39 13.84
C TYR A 60 -11.77 3.68 14.55
N LEU A 61 -11.17 4.61 13.81
CA LEU A 61 -11.02 6.01 14.17
C LEU A 61 -11.78 6.88 13.18
N GLU A 62 -12.62 7.79 13.69
CA GLU A 62 -13.30 8.77 12.84
C GLU A 62 -12.47 10.04 12.72
N VAL A 63 -12.22 10.48 11.50
CA VAL A 63 -11.47 11.69 11.16
C VAL A 63 -12.26 12.56 10.17
N PRO A 64 -11.98 13.87 10.07
CA PRO A 64 -12.58 14.70 9.02
C PRO A 64 -12.22 14.18 7.62
N LEU A 65 -13.17 14.28 6.68
CA LEU A 65 -12.85 14.11 5.27
C LEU A 65 -11.87 15.19 4.82
N ALA A 66 -12.16 16.45 5.13
CA ALA A 66 -11.32 17.60 4.85
C ALA A 66 -10.83 18.23 6.16
N TYR A 67 -9.52 18.41 6.32
CA TYR A 67 -8.99 19.05 7.53
C TYR A 67 -8.94 20.58 7.39
N ALA A 68 -9.36 21.27 8.47
CA ALA A 68 -9.14 22.71 8.61
C ALA A 68 -7.64 23.04 8.78
N THR A 69 -7.27 24.32 8.66
CA THR A 69 -5.94 24.81 9.01
C THR A 69 -6.05 25.75 10.23
N PRO A 70 -5.50 25.40 11.42
CA PRO A 70 -4.74 24.19 11.74
C PRO A 70 -5.62 22.92 11.80
N PRO A 71 -5.05 21.73 11.55
CA PRO A 71 -5.82 20.49 11.51
C PRO A 71 -6.34 20.09 12.89
N ALA A 72 -7.64 19.80 12.96
CA ALA A 72 -8.28 19.19 14.12
C ALA A 72 -7.79 17.74 14.32
N HIS A 73 -8.03 17.16 15.51
CA HIS A 73 -7.70 15.76 15.80
C HIS A 73 -8.90 14.81 15.69
N ALA A 74 -10.09 15.36 15.48
CA ALA A 74 -11.34 14.64 15.33
C ALA A 74 -12.31 15.49 14.48
N ALA A 75 -13.23 14.82 13.79
CA ALA A 75 -14.31 15.47 13.08
C ALA A 75 -15.25 16.21 14.04
N GLN A 76 -15.76 17.37 13.61
CA GLN A 76 -16.81 18.09 14.32
C GLN A 76 -18.19 17.57 13.93
N ALA A 77 -19.18 17.81 14.79
CA ALA A 77 -20.55 17.39 14.53
C ALA A 77 -21.07 18.03 13.22
N GLY A 78 -21.51 17.19 12.28
CA GLY A 78 -22.05 17.61 10.99
C GLY A 78 -21.02 17.67 9.84
N GLU A 79 -19.74 17.40 10.11
CA GLU A 79 -18.74 17.24 9.04
C GLU A 79 -18.84 15.87 8.39
N GLN A 80 -18.51 15.79 7.09
CA GLN A 80 -18.25 14.51 6.44
C GLN A 80 -17.00 13.87 7.05
N THR A 81 -17.05 12.57 7.29
CA THR A 81 -15.99 11.83 7.98
C THR A 81 -15.42 10.71 7.14
N VAL A 82 -14.19 10.36 7.45
CA VAL A 82 -13.56 9.11 7.07
C VAL A 82 -13.47 8.25 8.31
N ARG A 83 -13.77 6.96 8.18
CA ARG A 83 -13.52 5.95 9.20
C ARG A 83 -12.28 5.19 8.81
N LEU A 84 -11.20 5.38 9.54
CA LEU A 84 -9.97 4.64 9.37
C LEU A 84 -10.09 3.31 10.10
N ALA A 85 -9.83 2.19 9.42
CA ALA A 85 -9.74 0.87 10.04
C ALA A 85 -8.35 0.67 10.66
N LEU A 86 -8.29 0.14 11.88
CA LEU A 86 -7.04 -0.11 12.58
C LEU A 86 -7.02 -1.50 13.23
N THR A 87 -5.84 -2.07 13.28
CA THR A 87 -5.50 -3.21 14.12
C THR A 87 -4.48 -2.83 15.18
N LEU A 88 -4.57 -3.47 16.34
CA LEU A 88 -3.62 -3.36 17.44
C LEU A 88 -3.21 -4.76 17.84
N LEU A 89 -1.93 -5.03 17.64
CA LEU A 89 -1.26 -6.23 18.10
C LEU A 89 -0.51 -5.90 19.40
N PRO A 90 -1.01 -6.36 20.58
CA PRO A 90 -0.51 -5.87 21.86
C PRO A 90 0.96 -6.25 22.10
N ALA A 91 1.65 -5.39 22.86
CA ALA A 91 2.89 -5.71 23.51
C ALA A 91 2.71 -6.94 24.42
N THR A 92 3.74 -7.78 24.48
CA THR A 92 3.78 -9.00 25.30
C THR A 92 4.24 -8.75 26.75
N GLY A 93 4.79 -7.56 27.02
CA GLY A 93 5.21 -7.11 28.34
C GLY A 93 4.72 -5.69 28.64
N PRO A 94 5.34 -4.97 29.60
CA PRO A 94 4.95 -3.61 29.93
C PRO A 94 5.05 -2.68 28.71
N LYS A 95 3.92 -2.09 28.33
CA LYS A 95 3.81 -1.16 27.19
C LYS A 95 4.61 0.13 27.46
N LYS A 96 5.43 0.52 26.48
CA LYS A 96 6.18 1.78 26.42
C LYS A 96 5.70 2.71 25.31
N GLY A 97 4.93 2.20 24.35
CA GLY A 97 4.36 2.98 23.26
C GLY A 97 3.81 2.07 22.15
N SER A 98 3.58 2.66 20.99
CA SER A 98 2.99 2.01 19.82
C SER A 98 3.83 2.31 18.58
N VAL A 99 4.00 1.33 17.69
CA VAL A 99 4.65 1.50 16.37
C VAL A 99 3.57 1.40 15.31
N VAL A 100 3.36 2.49 14.56
CA VAL A 100 2.42 2.51 13.44
C VAL A 100 3.13 2.02 12.18
N MET A 101 2.54 1.02 11.52
CA MET A 101 3.00 0.51 10.23
C MET A 101 2.29 1.30 9.14
N ILE A 102 3.05 1.94 8.25
CA ILE A 102 2.54 2.75 7.15
C ILE A 102 2.85 2.00 5.86
N SER A 103 1.82 1.41 5.26
CA SER A 103 1.93 0.69 3.99
C SER A 103 2.29 1.60 2.82
N GLY A 104 2.74 0.98 1.73
CA GLY A 104 3.05 1.63 0.47
C GLY A 104 1.92 1.53 -0.55
N GLY A 105 2.29 1.36 -1.81
CA GLY A 105 1.39 1.39 -2.95
C GLY A 105 1.53 2.70 -3.72
N PRO A 106 0.71 3.75 -3.48
CA PRO A 106 -0.42 3.84 -2.53
C PRO A 106 -1.52 2.81 -2.80
N GLY A 107 -2.48 2.70 -1.88
CA GLY A 107 -3.64 1.83 -2.06
C GLY A 107 -3.52 0.44 -1.44
N LEU A 108 -2.36 0.08 -0.89
CA LEU A 108 -2.21 -1.20 -0.18
C LEU A 108 -2.82 -1.13 1.23
N PRO A 109 -3.69 -2.09 1.61
CA PRO A 109 -4.16 -2.22 2.98
C PRO A 109 -3.01 -2.37 3.98
N GLY A 110 -3.14 -1.76 5.15
CA GLY A 110 -2.13 -1.74 6.20
C GLY A 110 -2.61 -2.35 7.52
N ILE A 111 -3.87 -2.81 7.63
CA ILE A 111 -4.37 -3.48 8.84
C ILE A 111 -3.71 -4.83 9.14
N ASN A 112 -3.07 -5.47 8.16
CA ASN A 112 -2.33 -6.72 8.36
C ASN A 112 -0.87 -6.59 7.91
N PRO A 113 -0.04 -5.82 8.64
CA PRO A 113 1.34 -5.61 8.25
C PRO A 113 2.12 -6.93 8.34
N TYR A 114 2.91 -7.22 7.32
CA TYR A 114 3.81 -8.38 7.35
C TYR A 114 4.92 -8.16 8.39
N LEU A 115 5.07 -9.10 9.31
CA LEU A 115 6.08 -9.09 10.36
C LEU A 115 6.83 -10.42 10.36
N GLY A 116 8.16 -10.35 10.35
CA GLY A 116 9.03 -11.51 10.47
C GLY A 116 8.80 -12.25 11.78
N ASN A 117 8.80 -13.58 11.72
CA ASN A 117 8.73 -14.44 12.91
C ASN A 117 10.13 -14.66 13.49
N ASP A 118 10.78 -13.59 13.92
CA ASP A 118 12.16 -13.62 14.41
C ASP A 118 12.35 -13.00 15.81
N GLY A 119 13.58 -13.10 16.31
CA GLY A 119 13.95 -12.55 17.62
C GLY A 119 13.94 -11.02 17.68
N HIS A 120 14.04 -10.32 16.55
CA HIS A 120 14.07 -8.86 16.48
C HIS A 120 12.67 -8.28 16.67
N VAL A 121 11.68 -8.77 15.91
CA VAL A 121 10.27 -8.41 16.07
C VAL A 121 9.79 -8.81 17.47
N ALA A 122 10.14 -10.01 17.95
CA ALA A 122 9.82 -10.44 19.30
C ALA A 122 10.40 -9.48 20.37
N ARG A 123 11.61 -8.98 20.17
CA ARG A 123 12.26 -8.00 21.06
C ARG A 123 11.54 -6.66 21.07
N LEU A 124 11.11 -6.15 19.91
CA LEU A 124 10.30 -4.93 19.81
C LEU A 124 8.96 -5.10 20.56
N ARG A 125 8.28 -6.22 20.32
CA ARG A 125 6.98 -6.55 20.90
C ARG A 125 6.99 -6.83 22.41
N LYS A 126 8.15 -6.89 23.07
CA LYS A 126 8.20 -6.91 24.54
C LYS A 126 7.66 -5.62 25.17
N SER A 127 7.68 -4.50 24.43
CA SER A 127 7.29 -3.20 24.98
C SER A 127 6.49 -2.31 24.05
N TYR A 128 6.29 -2.68 22.79
CA TYR A 128 5.54 -1.87 21.84
C TYR A 128 4.33 -2.64 21.29
N ASP A 129 3.18 -1.96 21.27
CA ASP A 129 2.06 -2.38 20.43
C ASP A 129 2.47 -2.16 18.96
N ILE A 130 2.04 -3.05 18.06
CA ILE A 130 2.12 -2.81 16.62
C ILE A 130 0.74 -2.41 16.13
N ILE A 131 0.66 -1.27 15.44
CA ILE A 131 -0.58 -0.72 14.91
C ILE A 131 -0.55 -0.82 13.40
N GLY A 132 -1.43 -1.63 12.83
CA GLY A 132 -1.76 -1.57 11.41
C GLY A 132 -2.93 -0.61 11.19
N TYR A 133 -2.98 0.07 10.05
CA TYR A 133 -4.14 0.84 9.66
C TYR A 133 -4.30 0.87 8.15
N ASP A 134 -5.55 0.94 7.69
CA ASP A 134 -5.83 1.19 6.29
C ASP A 134 -5.95 2.70 6.06
N PRO A 135 -5.21 3.28 5.09
CA PRO A 135 -5.37 4.68 4.73
C PRO A 135 -6.81 5.03 4.32
N ARG A 136 -7.14 6.32 4.34
CA ARG A 136 -8.41 6.82 3.81
C ARG A 136 -8.68 6.27 2.41
N GLY A 137 -9.86 5.71 2.16
CA GLY A 137 -10.21 5.13 0.86
C GLY A 137 -9.77 3.69 0.62
N VAL A 138 -8.94 3.12 1.49
CA VAL A 138 -8.27 1.84 1.26
C VAL A 138 -8.84 0.74 2.15
N GLY A 139 -8.88 -0.49 1.64
CA GLY A 139 -9.18 -1.68 2.43
C GLY A 139 -10.52 -1.57 3.15
N GLN A 140 -10.46 -1.61 4.48
CA GLN A 140 -11.62 -1.57 5.38
C GLN A 140 -11.98 -0.15 5.84
N SER A 141 -11.23 0.87 5.41
CA SER A 141 -11.55 2.27 5.66
C SER A 141 -12.68 2.76 4.74
N THR A 142 -13.53 3.64 5.26
CA THR A 142 -14.69 4.16 4.51
C THR A 142 -14.74 5.69 4.50
N PRO A 143 -15.23 6.34 3.43
CA PRO A 143 -15.71 5.76 2.17
C PRO A 143 -14.57 5.08 1.39
N LYS A 144 -14.89 3.95 0.74
CA LYS A 144 -13.91 3.15 -0.02
C LYS A 144 -13.79 3.71 -1.43
N ILE A 145 -12.57 3.76 -1.95
CA ILE A 145 -12.35 4.07 -3.36
C ILE A 145 -12.88 2.91 -4.20
N SER A 146 -13.64 3.25 -5.23
CA SER A 146 -14.07 2.31 -6.25
C SER A 146 -14.20 3.05 -7.57
N CYS A 147 -13.73 2.43 -8.64
CA CYS A 147 -13.84 2.90 -10.02
C CYS A 147 -14.57 1.88 -10.90
N GLN A 148 -15.27 0.93 -10.30
CA GLN A 148 -15.99 -0.12 -11.00
C GLN A 148 -16.98 0.48 -12.01
N VAL A 149 -16.71 0.22 -13.28
CA VAL A 149 -17.57 0.57 -14.41
C VAL A 149 -18.79 -0.34 -14.36
N ALA A 150 -19.97 0.21 -14.58
CA ALA A 150 -21.20 -0.58 -14.54
C ALA A 150 -21.31 -1.45 -15.80
N GLU A 151 -21.91 -2.62 -15.65
CA GLU A 151 -22.20 -3.52 -16.78
C GLU A 151 -23.06 -2.79 -17.82
N GLY A 152 -22.61 -2.80 -19.07
CA GLY A 152 -23.20 -2.09 -20.20
C GLY A 152 -22.64 -0.67 -20.44
N ASP A 153 -21.86 -0.12 -19.50
CA ASP A 153 -21.16 1.16 -19.65
C ASP A 153 -19.69 0.94 -20.10
N GLU A 154 -19.23 -0.30 -20.27
CA GLU A 154 -17.88 -0.60 -20.74
C GLU A 154 -17.68 -0.13 -22.18
N THR A 155 -16.52 0.49 -22.44
CA THR A 155 -16.08 0.76 -23.80
C THR A 155 -15.34 -0.45 -24.34
N PRO A 156 -15.42 -0.75 -25.66
CA PRO A 156 -14.57 -1.76 -26.28
C PRO A 156 -13.09 -1.51 -25.96
N SER A 157 -12.32 -2.59 -25.81
CA SER A 157 -10.86 -2.49 -25.68
C SER A 157 -10.30 -1.84 -26.96
N PRO A 158 -9.53 -0.75 -26.86
CA PRO A 158 -9.00 -0.08 -28.04
C PRO A 158 -7.96 -0.94 -28.76
N ASP A 159 -7.91 -0.85 -30.09
CA ASP A 159 -6.81 -1.41 -30.87
C ASP A 159 -5.49 -0.67 -30.55
N ASP A 160 -4.35 -1.29 -30.86
CA ASP A 160 -3.06 -0.61 -30.76
C ASP A 160 -3.04 0.67 -31.60
N ASN A 161 -2.54 1.76 -31.01
CA ASN A 161 -2.53 3.10 -31.60
C ASN A 161 -3.92 3.75 -31.79
N ASP A 162 -5.02 3.16 -31.31
CA ASP A 162 -6.28 3.88 -31.14
C ASP A 162 -6.23 4.78 -29.89
N VAL A 163 -5.50 5.89 -30.03
CA VAL A 163 -5.32 6.89 -28.98
C VAL A 163 -6.67 7.42 -28.48
N ALA A 164 -7.62 7.65 -29.39
CA ALA A 164 -8.93 8.21 -29.04
C ALA A 164 -9.76 7.20 -28.26
N GLY A 165 -9.77 5.93 -28.66
CA GLY A 165 -10.41 4.84 -27.93
C GLY A 165 -9.84 4.65 -26.53
N ALA A 166 -8.51 4.60 -26.39
CA ALA A 166 -7.83 4.45 -25.11
C ALA A 166 -8.12 5.62 -24.14
N GLU A 167 -8.11 6.85 -24.64
CA GLU A 167 -8.46 8.02 -23.83
C GLU A 167 -9.96 8.04 -23.48
N ASN A 168 -10.83 7.56 -24.37
CA ASN A 168 -12.26 7.45 -24.08
C ASN A 168 -12.53 6.41 -22.97
N GLN A 169 -11.89 5.24 -23.04
CA GLN A 169 -11.94 4.22 -21.99
C GLN A 169 -11.46 4.78 -20.64
N THR A 170 -10.35 5.53 -20.66
CA THR A 170 -9.82 6.22 -19.47
C THR A 170 -10.82 7.23 -18.91
N ARG A 171 -11.51 8.01 -19.76
CA ARG A 171 -12.56 8.95 -19.32
C ARG A 171 -13.77 8.23 -18.71
N THR A 172 -14.16 7.08 -19.25
CA THR A 172 -15.22 6.24 -18.68
C THR A 172 -14.84 5.76 -17.28
N LEU A 173 -13.59 5.29 -17.10
CA LEU A 173 -13.09 4.88 -15.80
C LEU A 173 -13.10 6.05 -14.79
N ILE A 174 -12.63 7.23 -15.18
CA ILE A 174 -12.66 8.43 -14.33
C ILE A 174 -14.10 8.79 -13.92
N ALA A 175 -15.04 8.73 -14.87
CA ALA A 175 -16.46 8.98 -14.58
C ALA A 175 -17.02 7.96 -13.58
N ALA A 176 -16.65 6.69 -13.70
CA ALA A 176 -17.00 5.65 -12.75
C ALA A 176 -16.41 5.93 -11.36
N CYS A 177 -15.13 6.30 -11.26
CA CYS A 177 -14.51 6.70 -9.98
C CYS A 177 -15.30 7.82 -9.30
N ILE A 178 -15.65 8.88 -10.04
CA ILE A 178 -16.40 10.02 -9.52
C ILE A 178 -17.79 9.60 -9.04
N LYS A 179 -18.49 8.75 -9.80
CA LYS A 179 -19.83 8.26 -9.48
C LYS A 179 -19.83 7.35 -8.24
N GLN A 180 -18.90 6.41 -8.16
CA GLN A 180 -18.87 5.38 -7.11
C GLN A 180 -18.24 5.89 -5.81
N THR A 181 -17.16 6.68 -5.89
CA THR A 181 -16.44 7.18 -4.73
C THR A 181 -16.99 8.52 -4.23
N GLY A 182 -17.45 9.37 -5.15
CA GLY A 182 -17.92 10.73 -4.86
C GLY A 182 -16.85 11.81 -5.07
N ALA A 183 -17.21 12.87 -5.80
CA ALA A 183 -16.33 13.98 -6.17
C ALA A 183 -15.62 14.65 -4.98
N ASP A 184 -16.32 14.85 -3.86
CA ASP A 184 -15.75 15.48 -2.67
C ASP A 184 -14.72 14.55 -2.00
N VAL A 185 -14.98 13.25 -1.98
CA VAL A 185 -14.06 12.26 -1.41
C VAL A 185 -12.75 12.23 -2.20
N LEU A 186 -12.85 12.19 -3.54
CA LEU A 186 -11.68 12.13 -4.43
C LEU A 186 -10.74 13.33 -4.28
N GLN A 187 -11.26 14.51 -3.94
CA GLN A 187 -10.44 15.72 -3.70
C GLN A 187 -9.68 15.70 -2.36
N HIS A 188 -10.05 14.79 -1.46
CA HIS A 188 -9.49 14.68 -0.12
C HIS A 188 -8.86 13.31 0.18
N ILE A 189 -8.58 12.49 -0.83
CA ILE A 189 -8.06 11.13 -0.61
C ILE A 189 -6.52 11.02 -0.66
N GLY A 190 -5.85 12.05 -1.15
CA GLY A 190 -4.39 12.09 -1.34
C GLY A 190 -3.55 12.20 -0.07
N THR A 191 -2.22 12.21 -0.26
CA THR A 191 -1.19 12.23 0.81
C THR A 191 -1.40 13.37 1.81
N ASP A 192 -1.78 14.56 1.33
CA ASP A 192 -1.92 15.75 2.16
C ASP A 192 -2.84 15.51 3.38
N GLU A 193 -3.93 14.79 3.17
CA GLU A 193 -4.87 14.46 4.24
C GLU A 193 -4.46 13.21 5.01
N ALA A 194 -3.84 12.22 4.35
CA ALA A 194 -3.27 11.05 5.02
C ALA A 194 -2.20 11.44 6.07
N VAL A 195 -1.43 12.51 5.84
CA VAL A 195 -0.51 13.07 6.84
C VAL A 195 -1.24 13.57 8.09
N ASN A 196 -2.42 14.19 7.92
CA ASN A 196 -3.24 14.64 9.04
C ASN A 196 -3.83 13.45 9.81
N ASP A 197 -4.25 12.40 9.09
CA ASP A 197 -4.75 11.15 9.67
C ASP A 197 -3.73 10.50 10.60
N LEU A 198 -2.45 10.44 10.20
CA LEU A 198 -1.39 9.91 11.07
C LEU A 198 -1.28 10.69 12.39
N ASN A 199 -1.54 12.00 12.38
CA ASN A 199 -1.52 12.81 13.59
C ASN A 199 -2.75 12.56 14.48
N ALA A 200 -3.91 12.31 13.87
CA ALA A 200 -5.12 11.89 14.55
C ALA A 200 -4.94 10.49 15.17
N ILE A 201 -4.38 9.53 14.43
CA ILE A 201 -4.02 8.19 14.92
C ILE A 201 -3.07 8.29 16.10
N ARG A 202 -1.96 9.04 15.96
CA ARG A 202 -1.02 9.29 17.07
C ARG A 202 -1.74 9.83 18.30
N HIS A 203 -2.64 10.80 18.12
CA HIS A 203 -3.39 11.39 19.22
C HIS A 203 -4.33 10.38 19.89
N ALA A 204 -5.09 9.62 19.11
CA ALA A 204 -6.02 8.60 19.58
C ALA A 204 -5.31 7.46 20.33
N LEU A 205 -4.09 7.10 19.91
CA LEU A 205 -3.25 6.13 20.63
C LEU A 205 -2.68 6.68 21.95
N GLY A 206 -2.87 7.97 22.24
CA GLY A 206 -2.31 8.64 23.42
C GLY A 206 -0.79 8.88 23.32
N GLU A 207 -0.22 8.78 22.12
CA GLU A 207 1.23 8.88 21.93
C GLU A 207 1.67 10.36 21.84
N PRO A 208 2.62 10.84 22.67
CA PRO A 208 3.08 12.24 22.58
C PRO A 208 3.83 12.53 21.28
N GLY A 209 4.42 11.51 20.65
CA GLY A 209 5.06 11.61 19.34
C GLY A 209 4.94 10.31 18.55
N LEU A 210 4.78 10.41 17.24
CA LEU A 210 4.62 9.27 16.35
C LEU A 210 5.90 8.43 16.32
N THR A 211 5.74 7.12 16.54
CA THR A 211 6.73 6.11 16.18
C THR A 211 6.16 5.30 15.03
N ALA A 212 6.85 5.25 13.89
CA ALA A 212 6.35 4.55 12.72
C ALA A 212 7.45 3.88 11.90
N VAL A 213 7.05 2.84 11.17
CA VAL A 213 7.82 2.23 10.10
C VAL A 213 7.01 2.39 8.83
N ALA A 214 7.61 3.01 7.82
CA ALA A 214 6.96 3.36 6.58
C ALA A 214 7.68 2.72 5.40
N TYR A 215 6.90 2.22 4.45
CA TYR A 215 7.39 1.46 3.31
C TYR A 215 7.01 2.13 2.00
N SER A 216 7.94 2.24 1.05
CA SER A 216 7.64 2.69 -0.31
C SER A 216 6.94 4.06 -0.32
N TYR A 217 5.79 4.22 -0.99
CA TYR A 217 4.95 5.42 -0.91
C TYR A 217 4.68 5.91 0.53
N GLY A 218 4.54 5.01 1.52
CA GLY A 218 4.38 5.37 2.92
C GLY A 218 5.53 6.25 3.45
N THR A 219 6.74 6.14 2.88
CA THR A 219 7.88 7.00 3.23
C THR A 219 7.66 8.45 2.86
N LYS A 220 6.95 8.75 1.75
CA LYS A 220 6.51 10.10 1.39
C LYS A 220 5.59 10.65 2.47
N VAL A 221 4.59 9.87 2.89
CA VAL A 221 3.65 10.25 3.95
C VAL A 221 4.38 10.51 5.27
N ALA A 222 5.32 9.64 5.65
CA ALA A 222 6.10 9.78 6.88
C ALA A 222 7.06 10.99 6.85
N ALA A 223 7.70 11.27 5.71
CA ALA A 223 8.57 12.43 5.54
C ALA A 223 7.78 13.75 5.65
N LEU A 224 6.63 13.85 4.99
CA LEU A 224 5.74 15.01 5.09
C LEU A 224 5.17 15.17 6.50
N TYR A 225 4.89 14.06 7.20
CA TYR A 225 4.54 14.10 8.62
C TYR A 225 5.66 14.71 9.47
N ALA A 226 6.92 14.33 9.22
CA ALA A 226 8.07 14.85 9.93
C ALA A 226 8.22 16.37 9.74
N GLU A 227 7.98 16.88 8.52
CA GLU A 227 8.02 18.31 8.23
C GLU A 227 6.87 19.09 8.85
N ARG A 228 5.65 18.54 8.77
CA ARG A 228 4.43 19.19 9.28
C ARG A 228 4.34 19.15 10.80
N PHE A 229 4.80 18.06 11.42
CA PHE A 229 4.67 17.81 12.86
C PHE A 229 6.01 17.41 13.52
N PRO A 230 7.08 18.22 13.39
CA PRO A 230 8.41 17.83 13.88
C PRO A 230 8.45 17.60 15.39
N LYS A 231 7.71 18.40 16.15
CA LYS A 231 7.58 18.27 17.62
C LYS A 231 6.71 17.09 18.06
N LYS A 232 5.94 16.49 17.14
CA LYS A 232 5.11 15.32 17.40
C LYS A 232 5.68 14.06 16.73
N THR A 233 6.97 14.07 16.43
CA THR A 233 7.70 12.92 15.89
C THR A 233 8.63 12.35 16.96
N ARG A 234 8.55 11.04 17.22
CA ARG A 234 9.46 10.33 18.13
C ARG A 234 10.54 9.56 17.37
N ALA A 235 10.14 8.74 16.40
CA ALA A 235 11.04 7.89 15.64
C ALA A 235 10.36 7.44 14.34
N LEU A 236 10.99 7.67 13.17
CA LEU A 236 10.45 7.22 11.89
C LEU A 236 11.52 6.42 11.17
N VAL A 237 11.13 5.23 10.71
CA VAL A 237 11.92 4.39 9.81
C VAL A 237 11.30 4.48 8.43
N LEU A 238 12.10 4.83 7.42
CA LEU A 238 11.68 5.01 6.05
C LEU A 238 12.43 4.01 5.17
N ASP A 239 11.74 2.98 4.69
CA ASP A 239 12.30 1.87 3.94
C ASP A 239 11.74 1.83 2.51
N GLY A 240 12.61 1.82 1.50
CA GLY A 240 12.21 2.07 0.11
C GLY A 240 11.74 3.51 -0.05
N VAL A 241 12.70 4.43 -0.15
CA VAL A 241 12.46 5.86 0.12
C VAL A 241 12.02 6.60 -1.14
N VAL A 242 10.89 7.31 -1.05
CA VAL A 242 10.46 8.30 -2.05
C VAL A 242 11.18 9.62 -1.80
N ASP A 243 11.77 10.21 -2.86
CA ASP A 243 12.38 11.54 -2.82
C ASP A 243 11.29 12.61 -3.00
N LEU A 244 11.12 13.50 -2.02
CA LEU A 244 10.13 14.57 -2.08
C LEU A 244 10.48 15.65 -3.12
N ALA A 245 11.71 15.66 -3.65
CA ALA A 245 12.15 16.63 -4.65
C ALA A 245 11.87 16.20 -6.10
N GLU A 246 11.54 14.93 -6.34
CA GLU A 246 11.19 14.44 -7.68
C GLU A 246 9.74 14.78 -8.01
N ASP A 247 9.50 15.25 -9.23
CA ASP A 247 8.15 15.32 -9.80
C ASP A 247 7.72 13.95 -10.36
N ASP A 248 6.44 13.81 -10.72
CA ASP A 248 5.86 12.56 -11.24
C ASP A 248 6.67 12.00 -12.42
N PHE A 249 7.01 12.86 -13.38
CA PHE A 249 7.81 12.45 -14.55
C PHE A 249 9.17 11.89 -14.14
N THR A 250 9.92 12.61 -13.30
CA THR A 250 11.27 12.19 -12.87
C THR A 250 11.21 10.89 -12.08
N GLN A 251 10.25 10.77 -11.15
CA GLN A 251 10.06 9.59 -10.34
C GLN A 251 9.78 8.36 -11.22
N ARG A 252 8.83 8.46 -12.15
CA ARG A 252 8.45 7.36 -13.05
C ARG A 252 9.58 6.99 -14.00
N LEU A 253 10.28 7.98 -14.56
CA LEU A 253 11.44 7.73 -15.43
C LEU A 253 12.56 6.97 -14.69
N ASN A 254 12.87 7.38 -13.45
CA ASN A 254 13.89 6.72 -12.66
C ASN A 254 13.47 5.32 -12.20
N GLN A 255 12.18 5.12 -11.90
CA GLN A 255 11.61 3.81 -11.61
C GLN A 255 11.74 2.86 -12.82
N GLU A 256 11.36 3.29 -14.03
CA GLU A 256 11.49 2.43 -15.23
C GLU A 256 12.94 2.08 -15.56
N ARG A 257 13.89 3.01 -15.35
CA ARG A 257 15.32 2.69 -15.41
C ARG A 257 15.72 1.65 -14.38
N GLY A 258 15.19 1.75 -13.15
CA GLY A 258 15.40 0.78 -12.08
C GLY A 258 14.93 -0.62 -12.46
N PHE A 259 13.69 -0.73 -12.94
CA PHE A 259 13.14 -2.00 -13.41
C PHE A 259 13.89 -2.59 -14.59
N GLN A 260 14.33 -1.77 -15.56
CA GLN A 260 15.19 -2.25 -16.63
C GLN A 260 16.46 -2.91 -16.11
N GLN A 261 17.10 -2.30 -15.12
CA GLN A 261 18.31 -2.86 -14.53
C GLN A 261 18.02 -4.12 -13.70
N SER A 262 16.88 -4.16 -12.99
CA SER A 262 16.44 -5.36 -12.27
C SER A 262 16.16 -6.52 -13.23
N PHE A 263 15.46 -6.26 -14.35
CA PHE A 263 15.23 -7.24 -15.40
C PHE A 263 16.54 -7.82 -15.95
N LEU A 264 17.56 -6.99 -16.20
CA LEU A 264 18.85 -7.48 -16.69
C LEU A 264 19.58 -8.35 -15.65
N ARG A 265 19.47 -8.04 -14.36
CA ARG A 265 20.03 -8.88 -13.28
C ARG A 265 19.26 -10.18 -13.13
N PHE A 266 17.93 -10.14 -13.22
CA PHE A 266 17.09 -11.32 -13.30
C PHE A 266 17.47 -12.18 -14.51
N ALA A 267 17.63 -11.60 -15.70
CA ALA A 267 18.05 -12.33 -16.90
C ALA A 267 19.43 -13.00 -16.72
N ALA A 268 20.37 -12.33 -16.04
CA ALA A 268 21.67 -12.90 -15.71
C ALA A 268 21.58 -14.04 -14.67
N TYR A 269 20.64 -13.96 -13.73
CA TYR A 269 20.30 -15.06 -12.80
C TYR A 269 19.67 -16.24 -13.57
N CYS A 270 18.67 -15.96 -14.38
CA CYS A 270 17.95 -16.89 -15.25
C CYS A 270 18.91 -17.63 -16.19
N GLY A 271 19.86 -16.95 -16.83
CA GLY A 271 20.83 -17.60 -17.72
C GLY A 271 21.80 -18.58 -17.05
N LYS A 272 21.81 -18.66 -15.71
CA LYS A 272 22.59 -19.64 -14.93
C LYS A 272 21.73 -20.82 -14.46
N THR A 273 20.42 -20.78 -14.69
CA THR A 273 19.50 -21.85 -14.30
C THR A 273 19.04 -22.56 -15.57
N ASP A 274 19.22 -23.89 -15.63
CA ASP A 274 18.77 -24.72 -16.78
C ASP A 274 17.26 -24.59 -17.03
N SER A 275 16.55 -24.09 -16.02
CA SER A 275 15.13 -23.85 -15.97
C SER A 275 14.67 -22.56 -16.66
N CYS A 276 15.54 -21.72 -17.24
CA CYS A 276 15.14 -20.40 -17.73
C CYS A 276 15.76 -19.99 -19.07
N GLN A 277 14.90 -19.59 -20.01
CA GLN A 277 15.27 -19.39 -21.41
C GLN A 277 15.84 -18.00 -21.73
N LEU A 278 16.01 -17.08 -20.77
CA LEU A 278 16.57 -15.73 -21.04
C LEU A 278 18.12 -15.68 -21.01
N GLY A 279 18.80 -16.82 -21.17
CA GLY A 279 20.26 -16.88 -21.22
C GLY A 279 20.89 -16.19 -22.45
N GLY A 280 22.22 -16.06 -22.43
CA GLY A 280 23.00 -15.56 -23.57
C GLY A 280 23.29 -14.05 -23.58
N GLY A 281 23.11 -13.39 -22.44
CA GLY A 281 23.43 -11.96 -22.23
C GLY A 281 22.26 -11.03 -22.48
N ALA A 282 22.44 -9.75 -22.14
CA ALA A 282 21.38 -8.74 -22.09
C ALA A 282 20.55 -8.64 -23.38
N ASN A 283 21.20 -8.55 -24.54
CA ASN A 283 20.50 -8.39 -25.83
C ASN A 283 19.68 -9.64 -26.19
N GLN A 284 20.23 -10.85 -25.93
CA GLN A 284 19.50 -12.09 -26.21
C GLN A 284 18.32 -12.28 -25.25
N ALA A 285 18.49 -11.92 -23.98
CA ALA A 285 17.41 -11.94 -22.99
C ALA A 285 16.24 -11.05 -23.43
N LEU A 286 16.52 -9.81 -23.84
CA LEU A 286 15.50 -8.89 -24.34
C LEU A 286 14.80 -9.44 -25.59
N GLN A 287 15.56 -9.94 -26.58
CA GLN A 287 14.99 -10.49 -27.80
C GLN A 287 14.06 -11.69 -27.54
N ARG A 288 14.46 -12.60 -26.65
CA ARG A 288 13.65 -13.77 -26.29
C ARG A 288 12.40 -13.38 -25.51
N TYR A 289 12.54 -12.46 -24.55
CA TYR A 289 11.41 -11.95 -23.80
C TYR A 289 10.40 -11.23 -24.71
N HIS A 290 10.87 -10.36 -25.61
CA HIS A 290 10.01 -9.70 -26.61
C HIS A 290 9.39 -10.67 -27.61
N ALA A 291 10.06 -11.76 -27.97
CA ALA A 291 9.47 -12.79 -28.83
C ALA A 291 8.30 -13.49 -28.13
N LEU A 292 8.43 -13.79 -26.83
CA LEU A 292 7.36 -14.34 -26.02
C LEU A 292 6.17 -13.35 -25.92
N LEU A 293 6.44 -12.09 -25.60
CA LEU A 293 5.40 -11.07 -25.48
C LEU A 293 4.66 -10.85 -26.80
N ARG A 294 5.36 -10.75 -27.94
CA ARG A 294 4.72 -10.62 -29.25
C ARG A 294 3.83 -11.82 -29.59
N LYS A 295 4.29 -13.04 -29.28
CA LYS A 295 3.48 -14.26 -29.47
C LYS A 295 2.18 -14.20 -28.66
N LEU A 296 2.25 -13.79 -27.39
CA LEU A 296 1.08 -13.68 -26.51
C LEU A 296 0.17 -12.51 -26.86
N HIS A 297 0.72 -11.43 -27.40
CA HIS A 297 -0.07 -10.31 -27.89
C HIS A 297 -0.86 -10.68 -29.15
N GLU A 298 -0.24 -11.37 -30.11
CA GLU A 298 -0.92 -11.83 -31.34
C GLU A 298 -1.92 -12.96 -31.07
N GLN A 299 -1.57 -13.88 -30.16
CA GLN A 299 -2.40 -15.02 -29.78
C GLN A 299 -2.26 -15.26 -28.27
N PRO A 300 -3.15 -14.66 -27.45
CA PRO A 300 -3.19 -14.90 -26.02
C PRO A 300 -3.28 -16.40 -25.73
N PHE A 301 -2.56 -16.83 -24.69
CA PHE A 301 -2.59 -18.22 -24.31
C PHE A 301 -3.84 -18.51 -23.49
N VAL A 302 -4.68 -19.43 -23.97
CA VAL A 302 -5.88 -19.85 -23.23
C VAL A 302 -5.61 -21.20 -22.56
N THR A 303 -5.67 -21.24 -21.23
CA THR A 303 -5.55 -22.47 -20.44
C THR A 303 -6.70 -23.44 -20.73
N ALA A 304 -6.55 -24.70 -20.32
CA ALA A 304 -7.64 -25.68 -20.41
C ALA A 304 -8.89 -25.28 -19.58
N ALA A 305 -8.72 -24.41 -18.57
CA ALA A 305 -9.81 -23.87 -17.76
C ALA A 305 -10.47 -22.62 -18.38
N GLY A 306 -9.99 -22.16 -19.55
CA GLY A 306 -10.50 -20.96 -20.22
C GLY A 306 -9.90 -19.65 -19.73
N TYR A 307 -8.93 -19.69 -18.82
CA TYR A 307 -8.17 -18.51 -18.39
C TYR A 307 -7.26 -18.02 -19.53
N GLU A 308 -7.38 -16.77 -19.93
CA GLU A 308 -6.57 -16.13 -20.96
C GLU A 308 -5.34 -15.44 -20.33
N ILE A 309 -4.17 -15.64 -20.93
CA ILE A 309 -2.91 -15.02 -20.52
C ILE A 309 -2.39 -14.19 -21.69
N SER A 310 -2.39 -12.88 -21.50
CA SER A 310 -1.93 -11.89 -22.46
C SER A 310 -0.45 -11.53 -22.26
N ALA A 311 0.10 -10.69 -23.14
CA ALA A 311 1.41 -10.09 -22.94
C ALA A 311 1.45 -9.15 -21.72
N ASP A 312 0.34 -8.46 -21.43
CA ASP A 312 0.24 -7.54 -20.32
C ASP A 312 0.27 -8.28 -18.98
N ASP A 313 -0.35 -9.46 -18.90
CA ASP A 313 -0.27 -10.32 -17.71
C ASP A 313 1.17 -10.77 -17.42
N VAL A 314 1.93 -11.10 -18.47
CA VAL A 314 3.34 -11.47 -18.33
C VAL A 314 4.19 -10.28 -17.91
N LEU A 315 3.89 -9.07 -18.41
CA LEU A 315 4.56 -7.86 -17.96
C LEU A 315 4.25 -7.55 -16.49
N THR A 316 3.00 -7.68 -16.07
CA THR A 316 2.55 -7.48 -14.69
C THR A 316 3.25 -8.43 -13.75
N VAL A 317 3.18 -9.75 -13.98
CA VAL A 317 3.83 -10.75 -13.10
C VAL A 317 5.37 -10.60 -13.11
N THR A 318 5.96 -10.24 -14.26
CA THR A 318 7.40 -9.94 -14.34
C THR A 318 7.74 -8.76 -13.44
N ARG A 319 7.01 -7.64 -13.56
CA ARG A 319 7.25 -6.44 -12.74
C ARG A 319 7.09 -6.75 -11.24
N SER A 320 6.04 -7.48 -10.85
CA SER A 320 5.79 -7.88 -9.47
C SER A 320 6.92 -8.74 -8.89
N LEU A 321 7.39 -9.76 -9.62
CA LEU A 321 8.43 -10.67 -9.13
C LEU A 321 9.85 -10.08 -9.21
N LEU A 322 10.10 -9.07 -10.03
CA LEU A 322 11.39 -8.35 -10.06
C LEU A 322 11.71 -7.64 -8.73
N LEU A 323 10.70 -7.39 -7.89
CA LEU A 323 10.84 -6.79 -6.56
C LEU A 323 11.37 -7.77 -5.49
N TRP A 324 11.29 -9.07 -5.76
CA TRP A 324 11.47 -10.12 -4.76
C TRP A 324 12.48 -11.16 -5.28
N PRO A 325 13.80 -10.92 -5.16
CA PRO A 325 14.82 -11.83 -5.70
C PRO A 325 14.76 -13.27 -5.21
N GLU A 326 14.26 -13.48 -4.00
CA GLU A 326 13.94 -14.79 -3.44
C GLU A 326 12.90 -15.57 -4.27
N ARG A 327 12.01 -14.85 -4.99
CA ARG A 327 10.98 -15.39 -5.88
C ARG A 327 11.36 -15.40 -7.36
N TRP A 328 12.58 -15.00 -7.74
CA TRP A 328 13.00 -15.02 -9.16
C TRP A 328 12.95 -16.42 -9.80
N HIS A 329 13.05 -17.48 -9.00
CA HIS A 329 12.86 -18.85 -9.49
C HIS A 329 11.42 -19.15 -9.98
N GLU A 330 10.43 -18.47 -9.41
CA GLU A 330 9.02 -18.53 -9.82
C GLU A 330 8.86 -17.83 -11.17
N LEU A 331 9.42 -16.64 -11.33
CA LEU A 331 9.40 -15.90 -12.60
C LEU A 331 10.09 -16.70 -13.73
N ALA A 332 11.25 -17.29 -13.44
CA ALA A 332 11.94 -18.19 -14.37
C ALA A 332 11.06 -19.37 -14.79
N THR A 333 10.22 -19.88 -13.88
CA THR A 333 9.28 -20.96 -14.16
C THR A 333 8.11 -20.51 -15.02
N VAL A 334 7.50 -19.37 -14.73
CA VAL A 334 6.44 -18.78 -15.55
C VAL A 334 6.92 -18.61 -17.00
N LEU A 335 8.07 -17.95 -17.20
CA LEU A 335 8.59 -17.69 -18.54
C LEU A 335 8.92 -18.97 -19.32
N ARG A 336 9.49 -19.99 -18.65
CA ARG A 336 9.76 -21.29 -19.27
C ARG A 336 8.47 -22.00 -19.70
N GLN A 337 7.46 -22.03 -18.83
CA GLN A 337 6.21 -22.71 -19.12
C GLN A 337 5.50 -22.06 -20.30
N LEU A 338 5.39 -20.73 -20.30
CA LEU A 338 4.73 -19.99 -21.38
C LEU A 338 5.47 -20.13 -22.73
N ASP A 339 6.80 -20.11 -22.73
CA ASP A 339 7.61 -20.36 -23.92
C ASP A 339 7.34 -21.77 -24.51
N ALA A 340 7.19 -22.77 -23.64
CA ALA A 340 6.81 -24.13 -24.01
C ALA A 340 5.32 -24.29 -24.38
N GLY A 341 4.51 -23.23 -24.33
CA GLY A 341 3.06 -23.30 -24.58
C GLY A 341 2.29 -24.03 -23.47
N ILE A 342 2.78 -23.92 -22.23
CA ILE A 342 2.16 -24.49 -21.03
C ILE A 342 1.76 -23.33 -20.12
N ALA A 343 0.52 -23.29 -19.67
CA ALA A 343 0.15 -22.52 -18.48
C ALA A 343 -0.69 -23.39 -17.57
N GLY A 344 -0.05 -23.88 -16.51
CA GLY A 344 -0.71 -24.59 -15.43
C GLY A 344 -1.26 -23.61 -14.39
N GLN A 345 -2.02 -24.15 -13.44
CA GLN A 345 -2.62 -23.37 -12.34
C GLN A 345 -1.62 -22.44 -11.65
N GLN A 346 -0.39 -22.90 -11.40
CA GLN A 346 0.66 -22.08 -10.78
C GLN A 346 0.95 -20.78 -11.53
N VAL A 347 0.86 -20.76 -12.86
CA VAL A 347 1.10 -19.53 -13.65
C VAL A 347 -0.07 -18.56 -13.46
N SER A 348 -1.30 -19.07 -13.57
CA SER A 348 -2.51 -18.27 -13.32
C SER A 348 -2.54 -17.72 -11.90
N ASP A 349 -2.19 -18.53 -10.88
CA ASP A 349 -2.15 -18.10 -9.49
C ASP A 349 -1.17 -16.94 -9.27
N LEU A 350 0.02 -16.97 -9.90
CA LEU A 350 1.01 -15.90 -9.80
C LEU A 350 0.59 -14.61 -10.53
N ILE A 351 -0.15 -14.75 -11.63
CA ILE A 351 -0.74 -13.62 -12.34
C ILE A 351 -1.85 -13.01 -11.48
N ASP A 352 -2.77 -13.82 -10.96
CA ASP A 352 -3.88 -13.39 -10.11
C ASP A 352 -3.37 -12.74 -8.80
N GLU A 353 -2.32 -13.28 -8.19
CA GLU A 353 -1.65 -12.68 -7.01
C GLU A 353 -1.12 -11.26 -7.30
N SER A 354 -0.81 -10.96 -8.57
CA SER A 354 -0.27 -9.66 -8.98
C SER A 354 -1.35 -8.59 -9.19
N TYR A 355 -2.64 -8.94 -9.14
CA TYR A 355 -3.76 -8.02 -9.31
C TYR A 355 -4.57 -7.87 -8.03
N SER A 356 -4.99 -6.64 -7.73
CA SER A 356 -5.91 -6.38 -6.62
C SER A 356 -6.81 -5.22 -7.01
N PRO A 357 -8.02 -5.48 -7.57
CA PRO A 357 -8.85 -4.42 -8.15
C PRO A 357 -9.10 -3.24 -7.21
N ASP A 358 -9.32 -3.52 -5.93
CA ASP A 358 -9.50 -2.48 -4.91
C ASP A 358 -8.23 -1.66 -4.64
N ALA A 359 -7.07 -2.32 -4.60
CA ALA A 359 -5.79 -1.64 -4.38
C ALA A 359 -5.33 -0.89 -5.64
N ASP A 360 -5.65 -1.40 -6.83
CA ASP A 360 -5.36 -0.80 -8.12
C ASP A 360 -6.20 0.47 -8.35
N ASP A 361 -7.50 0.41 -8.03
CA ASP A 361 -8.38 1.60 -8.00
C ASP A 361 -7.82 2.65 -7.03
N ALA A 362 -7.44 2.23 -5.83
CA ALA A 362 -6.88 3.13 -4.82
C ALA A 362 -5.52 3.71 -5.23
N LEU A 363 -4.64 2.90 -5.81
CA LEU A 363 -3.33 3.32 -6.34
C LEU A 363 -3.51 4.45 -7.35
N ASN A 364 -4.36 4.24 -8.34
CA ASN A 364 -4.62 5.21 -9.40
C ASN A 364 -5.24 6.51 -8.84
N VAL A 365 -6.30 6.39 -8.06
CA VAL A 365 -7.01 7.54 -7.51
C VAL A 365 -6.14 8.38 -6.56
N ILE A 366 -5.42 7.74 -5.64
CA ILE A 366 -4.54 8.44 -4.69
C ILE A 366 -3.38 9.09 -5.43
N THR A 367 -2.77 8.39 -6.40
CA THR A 367 -1.70 8.97 -7.22
C THR A 367 -2.20 10.20 -7.96
N CYS A 368 -3.36 10.15 -8.61
CA CYS A 368 -3.90 11.33 -9.31
C CYS A 368 -4.29 12.46 -8.34
N ALA A 369 -4.81 12.15 -7.15
CA ALA A 369 -5.06 13.16 -6.11
C ALA A 369 -3.79 13.86 -5.61
N ASP A 370 -2.64 13.21 -5.78
CA ASP A 370 -1.32 13.77 -5.46
C ASP A 370 -0.74 14.57 -6.63
N VAL A 371 -0.68 13.99 -7.84
CA VAL A 371 0.18 14.51 -8.92
C VAL A 371 -0.56 15.18 -10.09
N ALA A 372 -1.88 14.98 -10.24
CA ALA A 372 -2.60 15.39 -11.43
C ALA A 372 -2.49 16.91 -11.71
N ASN A 373 -2.31 17.26 -12.99
CA ASN A 373 -2.20 18.65 -13.42
C ASN A 373 -3.14 18.91 -14.61
N PRO A 374 -4.41 19.30 -14.37
CA PRO A 374 -5.42 19.45 -15.42
C PRO A 374 -5.12 20.60 -16.42
N THR A 375 -4.06 21.37 -16.18
CA THR A 375 -3.62 22.47 -17.06
C THR A 375 -2.30 22.17 -17.78
N ALA A 376 -1.77 20.96 -17.67
CA ALA A 376 -0.55 20.56 -18.37
C ALA A 376 -0.79 20.49 -19.90
N ASP A 377 0.25 20.73 -20.69
CA ASP A 377 0.21 20.56 -22.14
C ASP A 377 0.14 19.06 -22.49
N PRO A 378 -0.94 18.58 -23.14
CA PRO A 378 -1.08 17.19 -23.56
C PRO A 378 0.11 16.68 -24.39
N GLN A 379 0.66 17.52 -25.27
CA GLN A 379 1.77 17.12 -26.12
C GLN A 379 3.07 16.93 -25.33
N LEU A 380 3.27 17.68 -24.25
CA LEU A 380 4.36 17.42 -23.31
C LEU A 380 4.17 16.09 -22.58
N LEU A 381 2.97 15.82 -22.08
CA LEU A 381 2.65 14.58 -21.36
C LEU A 381 2.88 13.33 -22.24
N ARG A 382 2.46 13.37 -23.51
CA ARG A 382 2.73 12.28 -24.47
C ARG A 382 4.23 12.04 -24.70
N ARG A 383 5.03 13.12 -24.83
CA ARG A 383 6.50 12.99 -24.97
C ARG A 383 7.13 12.40 -23.70
N GLN A 384 6.70 12.86 -22.54
CA GLN A 384 7.15 12.32 -21.26
C GLN A 384 6.78 10.84 -21.12
N ARG A 385 5.58 10.45 -21.52
CA ARG A 385 5.15 9.05 -21.56
C ARG A 385 6.01 8.19 -22.48
N GLN A 386 6.37 8.69 -23.67
CA GLN A 386 7.33 8.01 -24.55
C GLN A 386 8.68 7.80 -23.85
N GLU A 387 9.21 8.83 -23.20
CA GLU A 387 10.49 8.75 -22.49
C GLU A 387 10.46 7.75 -21.33
N ILE A 388 9.36 7.71 -20.56
CA ILE A 388 9.16 6.73 -19.49
C ILE A 388 9.14 5.31 -20.05
N ASN A 389 8.33 5.03 -21.10
CA ASN A 389 8.26 3.68 -21.67
C ASN A 389 9.59 3.23 -22.27
N THR A 390 10.34 4.14 -22.88
CA THR A 390 11.64 3.83 -23.47
C THR A 390 12.77 3.68 -22.44
N ALA A 391 12.54 4.03 -21.17
CA ALA A 391 13.50 3.74 -20.11
C ALA A 391 13.51 2.25 -19.68
N ALA A 392 12.39 1.55 -19.89
CA ALA A 392 12.22 0.12 -19.61
C ALA A 392 12.10 -0.70 -20.90
N MET A 393 13.22 -0.89 -21.59
CA MET A 393 13.30 -1.67 -22.84
C MET A 393 12.72 -3.09 -22.74
N TYR A 394 12.77 -3.75 -21.58
CA TYR A 394 12.18 -5.08 -21.41
C TYR A 394 10.66 -5.07 -21.62
N ALA A 395 9.98 -4.00 -21.19
CA ALA A 395 8.54 -3.83 -21.35
C ALA A 395 8.15 -3.22 -22.70
N HIS A 396 9.09 -2.54 -23.37
CA HIS A 396 8.86 -1.86 -24.65
C HIS A 396 8.96 -2.82 -25.85
N TYR A 397 8.13 -3.87 -25.87
CA TYR A 397 8.10 -4.87 -26.95
C TYR A 397 7.27 -4.43 -28.16
N LEU A 398 6.30 -3.53 -27.94
CA LEU A 398 5.37 -3.01 -28.94
C LEU A 398 5.33 -1.46 -28.87
N PRO A 399 6.25 -0.77 -29.57
CA PRO A 399 6.27 0.69 -29.57
C PRO A 399 5.03 1.27 -30.26
N LEU A 400 4.36 2.23 -29.59
CA LEU A 400 3.27 3.00 -30.17
C LEU A 400 3.80 4.19 -31.00
N HIS A 401 3.04 4.59 -32.02
CA HIS A 401 3.28 5.82 -32.79
C HIS A 401 2.99 7.08 -31.96
N GLU A 402 1.94 7.02 -31.15
CA GLU A 402 1.56 8.06 -30.20
C GLU A 402 1.01 7.38 -28.94
N TYR A 403 1.48 7.82 -27.77
CA TYR A 403 1.02 7.28 -26.50
C TYR A 403 -0.24 8.03 -26.04
N PRO A 404 -1.30 7.34 -25.60
CA PRO A 404 -2.50 7.97 -25.05
C PRO A 404 -2.19 8.68 -23.72
N LEU A 405 -3.00 9.71 -23.41
CA LEU A 405 -3.02 10.30 -22.08
C LEU A 405 -3.59 9.30 -21.07
N GLU A 406 -3.03 9.29 -19.87
CA GLU A 406 -3.43 8.38 -18.80
C GLU A 406 -4.41 9.03 -17.82
N MET A 407 -4.86 8.23 -16.84
CA MET A 407 -5.86 8.65 -15.85
C MET A 407 -5.50 9.96 -15.16
N CYS A 408 -4.25 10.16 -14.72
CA CYS A 408 -3.83 11.39 -14.02
C CYS A 408 -3.68 12.60 -14.94
N ASP A 409 -3.43 12.39 -16.24
CA ASP A 409 -3.40 13.44 -17.26
C ASP A 409 -4.81 13.97 -17.54
N LEU A 410 -5.80 13.08 -17.46
CA LEU A 410 -7.21 13.36 -17.71
C LEU A 410 -8.01 13.65 -16.43
N TRP A 411 -7.38 13.56 -15.26
CA TRP A 411 -8.03 13.74 -13.96
C TRP A 411 -8.51 15.18 -13.78
N PRO A 412 -9.77 15.42 -13.38
CA PRO A 412 -10.34 16.77 -13.37
C PRO A 412 -9.87 17.62 -12.18
N TYR A 413 -9.31 17.00 -11.15
CA TYR A 413 -8.91 17.69 -9.92
C TYR A 413 -7.39 17.91 -9.90
N ARG A 414 -6.96 19.10 -9.46
CA ARG A 414 -5.52 19.39 -9.31
C ARG A 414 -4.95 18.65 -8.12
N GLY A 415 -3.83 17.95 -8.35
CA GLY A 415 -3.03 17.29 -7.34
C GLY A 415 -2.39 18.26 -6.34
N LYS A 416 -2.17 17.76 -5.12
CA LYS A 416 -1.66 18.55 -3.97
C LYS A 416 -0.15 18.46 -3.78
N ASP A 417 0.55 17.59 -4.50
CA ASP A 417 2.00 17.47 -4.38
C ASP A 417 2.71 18.75 -4.79
N ARG A 418 3.81 18.99 -4.08
CA ARG A 418 4.74 20.09 -4.34
C ARG A 418 6.14 19.52 -4.23
N PRO A 419 6.81 19.17 -5.35
CA PRO A 419 8.18 18.70 -5.28
C PRO A 419 9.09 19.72 -4.59
N HIS A 420 9.82 19.29 -3.56
CA HIS A 420 10.73 20.13 -2.79
C HIS A 420 11.77 19.30 -2.05
N THR A 421 12.94 19.87 -1.81
CA THR A 421 13.92 19.27 -0.91
C THR A 421 13.52 19.56 0.54
N PRO A 422 13.41 18.54 1.40
CA PRO A 422 13.01 18.74 2.79
C PRO A 422 14.00 19.59 3.57
N VAL A 423 13.49 20.35 4.54
CA VAL A 423 14.31 21.17 5.43
C VAL A 423 14.24 20.62 6.85
N ALA A 424 15.35 20.04 7.32
CA ALA A 424 15.44 19.50 8.68
C ALA A 424 15.17 20.59 9.74
N SER A 425 14.06 20.44 10.46
CA SER A 425 13.74 21.25 11.63
C SER A 425 14.63 20.87 12.82
N ALA A 426 15.12 21.85 13.58
CA ALA A 426 15.86 21.59 14.82
C ALA A 426 15.00 20.88 15.90
N ALA A 427 13.68 20.90 15.75
CA ALA A 427 12.76 20.20 16.65
C ALA A 427 12.58 18.71 16.28
N LEU A 428 13.03 18.30 15.09
CA LEU A 428 12.87 16.93 14.61
C LEU A 428 14.00 16.03 15.16
N PRO A 429 13.70 14.86 15.74
CA PRO A 429 14.75 13.89 16.07
C PRO A 429 15.35 13.28 14.79
N PRO A 430 16.57 12.68 14.87
CA PRO A 430 17.10 11.90 13.75
C PRO A 430 16.13 10.79 13.32
N LEU A 431 15.88 10.72 12.02
CA LEU A 431 15.10 9.65 11.39
C LEU A 431 16.03 8.46 11.08
N LEU A 432 15.49 7.36 10.56
CA LEU A 432 16.29 6.25 10.04
C LEU A 432 15.84 5.92 8.62
N PHE A 433 16.74 6.07 7.65
CA PHE A 433 16.49 5.67 6.27
C PHE A 433 17.04 4.27 6.04
N VAL A 434 16.32 3.46 5.27
CA VAL A 434 16.71 2.12 4.86
C VAL A 434 16.49 1.99 3.36
N ALA A 435 17.46 1.42 2.66
CA ALA A 435 17.34 1.19 1.23
C ALA A 435 18.09 -0.05 0.78
N GLN A 436 17.56 -0.69 -0.25
CA GLN A 436 18.29 -1.69 -1.01
C GLN A 436 19.07 -1.00 -2.11
N ARG A 437 20.29 -1.47 -2.36
CA ARG A 437 21.21 -0.87 -3.33
C ARG A 437 20.64 -0.84 -4.74
N TYR A 438 19.89 -1.88 -5.08
CA TYR A 438 19.36 -2.11 -6.41
C TYR A 438 17.83 -2.12 -6.44
N ASP A 439 17.21 -1.37 -5.52
CA ASP A 439 15.76 -1.16 -5.48
C ASP A 439 15.26 -0.52 -6.79
N PRO A 440 14.38 -1.19 -7.56
CA PRO A 440 13.91 -0.68 -8.84
C PRO A 440 12.78 0.35 -8.72
N THR A 441 12.02 0.38 -7.62
CA THR A 441 10.84 1.26 -7.47
C THR A 441 11.20 2.56 -6.80
N THR A 442 12.05 2.49 -5.77
CA THR A 442 12.56 3.63 -5.00
C THR A 442 14.09 3.59 -5.03
N PRO A 443 14.72 4.11 -6.12
CA PRO A 443 16.14 3.97 -6.34
C PRO A 443 16.99 4.43 -5.15
N TYR A 444 18.09 3.73 -4.89
CA TYR A 444 18.98 4.00 -3.74
C TYR A 444 19.36 5.47 -3.56
N ARG A 445 19.51 6.23 -4.66
CA ARG A 445 19.78 7.67 -4.64
C ARG A 445 18.75 8.45 -3.82
N ASN A 446 17.47 8.06 -3.87
CA ASN A 446 16.38 8.75 -3.17
C ASN A 446 16.62 8.70 -1.66
N ALA A 447 17.01 7.53 -1.14
CA ALA A 447 17.37 7.39 0.26
C ALA A 447 18.61 8.22 0.64
N GLN A 448 19.62 8.31 -0.24
CA GLN A 448 20.79 9.15 0.02
C GLN A 448 20.44 10.65 0.09
N VAL A 449 19.63 11.13 -0.85
CA VAL A 449 19.19 12.53 -0.90
C VAL A 449 18.34 12.87 0.31
N MET A 450 17.35 12.04 0.62
CA MET A 450 16.44 12.24 1.75
C MET A 450 17.17 12.14 3.10
N ALA A 451 18.04 11.14 3.29
CA ALA A 451 18.85 11.01 4.49
C ALA A 451 19.75 12.23 4.71
N ALA A 452 20.36 12.77 3.65
CA ALA A 452 21.16 13.99 3.70
C ALA A 452 20.29 15.22 4.04
N ALA A 453 19.13 15.38 3.40
CA ALA A 453 18.20 16.49 3.64
C ALA A 453 17.71 16.53 5.11
N PHE A 454 17.40 15.36 5.67
CA PHE A 454 17.01 15.20 7.07
C PHE A 454 18.19 15.04 8.05
N LYS A 455 19.44 15.11 7.59
CA LYS A 455 20.66 14.92 8.40
C LYS A 455 20.61 13.67 9.28
N SER A 456 20.17 12.57 8.69
CA SER A 456 19.83 11.33 9.37
C SER A 456 20.60 10.14 8.77
N PRO A 457 20.85 9.07 9.55
CA PRO A 457 21.58 7.89 9.09
C PRO A 457 20.83 7.09 8.02
N LEU A 458 21.60 6.43 7.16
CA LEU A 458 21.14 5.48 6.13
C LEU A 458 21.69 4.06 6.37
N ILE A 459 20.78 3.09 6.45
CA ILE A 459 21.11 1.65 6.41
C ILE A 459 20.95 1.16 4.97
N THR A 460 22.01 0.58 4.41
CA THR A 460 22.01 0.06 3.04
C THR A 460 22.11 -1.45 3.05
N ARG A 461 21.25 -2.14 2.31
CA ARG A 461 21.42 -3.56 1.96
C ARG A 461 21.97 -3.67 0.53
N GLU A 462 23.13 -4.32 0.36
CA GLU A 462 23.81 -4.45 -0.94
C GLU A 462 23.20 -5.54 -1.84
N ARG A 463 21.89 -5.50 -2.07
CA ARG A 463 21.14 -6.47 -2.89
C ARG A 463 20.01 -5.82 -3.68
N ASP A 464 19.48 -6.59 -4.61
CA ASP A 464 18.17 -6.37 -5.23
C ASP A 464 17.05 -6.56 -4.21
N GLY A 465 15.93 -5.91 -4.50
CA GLY A 465 14.67 -6.05 -3.79
C GLY A 465 13.99 -4.70 -3.55
N HIS A 466 12.75 -4.73 -3.08
CA HIS A 466 12.05 -3.52 -2.63
C HIS A 466 11.53 -3.66 -1.20
N THR A 467 11.99 -2.78 -0.30
CA THR A 467 11.74 -2.85 1.15
C THR A 467 12.18 -4.17 1.82
N LEU A 468 12.43 -4.13 3.13
CA LEU A 468 12.84 -5.31 3.91
C LEU A 468 12.68 -5.19 5.42
N VAL A 469 12.29 -4.02 5.94
CA VAL A 469 12.33 -3.77 7.38
C VAL A 469 11.28 -4.59 8.12
N LEU A 470 11.70 -5.25 9.20
CA LEU A 470 10.89 -6.07 10.11
C LEU A 470 10.24 -7.29 9.47
N ASN A 471 10.72 -7.75 8.31
CA ASN A 471 10.16 -8.90 7.61
C ASN A 471 11.00 -10.19 7.78
N GLY A 472 12.14 -10.13 8.48
CA GLY A 472 12.99 -11.28 8.74
C GLY A 472 13.89 -11.69 7.57
N ILE A 473 13.91 -10.94 6.45
CA ILE A 473 14.78 -11.22 5.30
C ILE A 473 16.25 -10.91 5.62
N ASP A 474 16.53 -9.91 6.46
CA ASP A 474 17.90 -9.49 6.79
C ASP A 474 18.03 -9.10 8.27
N SER A 475 18.66 -9.98 9.05
CA SER A 475 18.84 -9.79 10.49
C SER A 475 19.70 -8.56 10.83
N CYS A 476 20.64 -8.17 9.96
CA CYS A 476 21.49 -7.00 10.19
C CYS A 476 20.67 -5.70 10.10
N VAL A 477 19.72 -5.65 9.17
CA VAL A 477 18.78 -4.52 9.04
C VAL A 477 17.79 -4.52 10.20
N ASP A 478 17.15 -5.65 10.48
CA ASP A 478 16.13 -5.74 11.54
C ASP A 478 16.69 -5.47 12.94
N GLU A 479 17.91 -5.91 13.22
CA GLU A 479 18.62 -5.52 14.44
C GLU A 479 18.78 -4.00 14.54
N SER A 480 19.27 -3.37 13.47
CA SER A 480 19.55 -1.93 13.43
C SER A 480 18.28 -1.10 13.59
N VAL A 481 17.19 -1.52 12.95
CA VAL A 481 15.87 -0.89 13.04
C VAL A 481 15.27 -1.04 14.43
N VAL A 482 15.24 -2.26 14.98
CA VAL A 482 14.67 -2.48 16.32
C VAL A 482 15.48 -1.72 17.37
N ASP A 483 16.80 -1.68 17.25
CA ASP A 483 17.64 -0.86 18.12
C ASP A 483 17.28 0.63 18.03
N TYR A 484 16.99 1.14 16.83
CA TYR A 484 16.50 2.51 16.62
C TYR A 484 15.15 2.77 17.26
N LEU A 485 14.15 1.92 17.01
CA LEU A 485 12.80 2.10 17.56
C LEU A 485 12.80 2.08 19.10
N LEU A 486 13.63 1.24 19.71
CA LEU A 486 13.79 1.13 21.17
C LEU A 486 14.58 2.31 21.76
N ALA A 487 15.59 2.83 21.05
CA ALA A 487 16.46 3.91 21.52
C ALA A 487 16.73 4.96 20.43
N PRO A 488 15.73 5.78 20.05
CA PRO A 488 15.84 6.67 18.88
C PRO A 488 16.84 7.82 19.09
N LYS A 489 17.07 8.23 20.35
CA LYS A 489 18.04 9.29 20.70
C LYS A 489 19.51 8.86 20.63
N LYS A 490 19.80 7.56 20.52
CA LYS A 490 21.17 7.06 20.43
C LYS A 490 21.78 7.53 19.09
N PRO A 491 22.98 8.16 19.08
CA PRO A 491 23.64 8.51 17.83
C PRO A 491 23.87 7.28 16.95
N ARG A 492 23.66 7.45 15.65
CA ARG A 492 23.84 6.42 14.63
C ARG A 492 24.53 7.02 13.42
N HIS A 493 25.22 6.16 12.70
CA HIS A 493 25.90 6.47 11.45
C HIS A 493 25.39 5.54 10.37
N ASP A 494 25.74 5.85 9.13
CA ASP A 494 25.45 4.97 8.00
C ASP A 494 26.03 3.59 8.23
N LYS A 495 25.31 2.56 7.78
CA LYS A 495 25.69 1.16 7.95
C LYS A 495 25.32 0.38 6.70
N THR A 496 26.20 -0.53 6.29
CA THR A 496 25.95 -1.46 5.20
C THR A 496 25.74 -2.87 5.76
N CYS A 497 24.64 -3.52 5.38
CA CYS A 497 24.33 -4.93 5.58
C CYS A 497 24.56 -5.69 4.26
N ARG A 498 25.04 -6.94 4.33
CA ARG A 498 25.53 -7.72 3.17
C ARG A 498 24.76 -9.02 3.00
#